data_AF-A0A950Q062-F1
#
_entry.id   AF-A0A950Q062-F1
#
_cell.length_a   1.000
_cell.length_b   1.000
_cell.length_c   1.000
_cell.angle_alpha   90.00
_cell.angle_beta   90.00
_cell.angle_gamma   90.00
#
_symmetry.space_group_name_H-M   'P 1'
#
loop_
_entity.id
_entity.type
_entity.pdbx_description
1 polymer ?
#
loop_
_entity_poly.entity_id
_entity_poly.type
_entity_poly.pdbx_seq_one_letter_code
_entity_poly.pdbx_strand_id
1 'polypeptide(L)'
;MAVAAQGPRLLLRKLREIMAEQTSAQMRLDKLVSLIATNMVAEVCSIYLRRAGKALELFATEGLNRAAVHNTRLKEGEGLVGLVAETAEPVNLSDAPSDPHFSYRPETGEDPYKSFLGVPIVRGGQVFGVLTVQNRAAVLYAEEEVEALQTVAMVLAEVVAQGGLFKVTELDEPELRADRPRTFHGEGLSEGVGVGRVVLHEPRVKVERMIADNPQEELTRLEEAIGSLRDAVDEMLESSELDLTGEGREVIEAYRLFAHDQGWRQRMRDAIRTGLTAEAAVERVQDEMRVRVQRLDDPVLRERLHDLDDLARRLLRHLTGDGGVTEELPLNAIVVARAMGPAELLDYGRERLVGLVLEDAATTSHVAIVARSMGLPLVGSVEGISDSARGGDQIVLDGEIGEVHLRPQAEIVHAFEAKRTLREQTQARFAQIRDLPAVTKDGVPIKLMMNAGLALDMPHLHASGADGIGLFRTELQFMIGETMPRLLDQAQFYREIVEAAGDKPVVFRTLDLGGDKVLPYARWEREENPALGWRAIRIALDRPALLRYQVRALLMASAHRTLRLLLPMVSNVDEFNRARALVDKEIERARLLNLERPRQ
;
A
#
# COMPACT_ATOMS: atom_id res chain seq x y z
N MET A 1 -32.88 32.44 -24.53
CA MET A 1 -31.80 31.94 -23.65
C MET A 1 -32.39 30.96 -22.63
N ALA A 2 -32.56 29.68 -23.01
CA ALA A 2 -32.92 28.59 -22.08
C ALA A 2 -32.77 27.21 -22.77
N VAL A 3 -31.61 26.90 -23.37
CA VAL A 3 -31.36 25.60 -24.04
C VAL A 3 -30.10 24.88 -23.53
N ALA A 4 -29.20 25.56 -22.79
CA ALA A 4 -27.85 25.04 -22.57
C ALA A 4 -27.69 23.96 -21.47
N ALA A 5 -28.68 23.71 -20.59
CA ALA A 5 -28.48 22.84 -19.42
C ALA A 5 -29.00 21.39 -19.54
N GLN A 6 -29.72 21.03 -20.62
CA GLN A 6 -30.25 19.66 -20.81
C GLN A 6 -29.42 18.78 -21.78
N GLY A 7 -28.47 19.35 -22.53
CA GLY A 7 -27.74 18.71 -23.62
C GLY A 7 -26.81 17.54 -23.23
N PRO A 8 -25.93 17.67 -22.21
CA PRO A 8 -24.92 16.66 -21.92
C PRO A 8 -25.51 15.35 -21.36
N ARG A 9 -26.46 15.44 -20.42
CA ARG A 9 -27.10 14.26 -19.81
C ARG A 9 -27.94 13.47 -20.81
N LEU A 10 -28.65 14.15 -21.71
CA LEU A 10 -29.45 13.49 -22.75
C LEU A 10 -28.54 12.82 -23.79
N LEU A 11 -27.43 13.47 -24.15
CA LEU A 11 -26.42 12.90 -25.04
C LEU A 11 -25.76 11.67 -24.42
N LEU A 12 -25.29 11.74 -23.18
CA LEU A 12 -24.72 10.60 -22.46
C LEU A 12 -25.69 9.42 -22.37
N ARG A 13 -26.98 9.67 -22.14
CA ARG A 13 -28.01 8.62 -22.15
C ARG A 13 -28.14 7.97 -23.53
N LYS A 14 -28.25 8.79 -24.59
CA LYS A 14 -28.34 8.31 -25.98
C LYS A 14 -27.08 7.58 -26.44
N LEU A 15 -25.89 8.02 -26.02
CA LEU A 15 -24.63 7.33 -26.27
C LEU A 15 -24.69 5.91 -25.67
N ARG A 16 -25.07 5.78 -24.39
CA ARG A 16 -25.23 4.45 -23.75
C ARG A 16 -26.29 3.58 -24.44
N GLU A 17 -27.41 4.17 -24.87
CA GLU A 17 -28.46 3.46 -25.62
C GLU A 17 -27.93 2.90 -26.95
N ILE A 18 -27.26 3.72 -27.79
CA ILE A 18 -26.67 3.29 -29.07
C ILE A 18 -25.66 2.16 -28.86
N MET A 19 -24.88 2.24 -27.78
CA MET A 19 -23.87 1.23 -27.46
C MET A 19 -24.45 -0.10 -26.98
N ALA A 20 -25.64 -0.08 -26.36
CA ALA A 20 -26.35 -1.27 -25.93
C ALA A 20 -27.12 -1.97 -27.07
N GLU A 21 -27.26 -1.34 -28.23
CA GLU A 21 -27.94 -1.95 -29.38
C GLU A 21 -27.16 -3.17 -29.92
N GLN A 22 -27.86 -4.24 -30.31
CA GLN A 22 -27.28 -5.42 -30.95
C GLN A 22 -27.03 -5.20 -32.46
N THR A 23 -26.26 -4.18 -32.79
CA THR A 23 -25.82 -3.88 -34.16
C THR A 23 -24.31 -4.12 -34.31
N SER A 24 -23.80 -4.09 -35.55
CA SER A 24 -22.35 -4.15 -35.78
C SER A 24 -21.67 -2.92 -35.18
N ALA A 25 -20.44 -3.07 -34.72
CA ALA A 25 -19.70 -1.96 -34.14
C ALA A 25 -19.49 -0.76 -35.05
N GLN A 26 -19.26 -1.00 -36.34
CA GLN A 26 -19.13 0.08 -37.32
C GLN A 26 -20.40 0.93 -37.37
N MET A 27 -21.57 0.30 -37.49
CA MET A 27 -22.86 1.00 -37.43
C MET A 27 -23.08 1.78 -36.13
N ARG A 28 -22.55 1.29 -34.99
CA ARG A 28 -22.60 2.06 -33.73
C ARG A 28 -21.73 3.31 -33.81
N LEU A 29 -20.47 3.18 -34.25
CA LEU A 29 -19.57 4.33 -34.41
C LEU A 29 -20.13 5.36 -35.40
N ASP A 30 -20.72 4.92 -36.50
CA ASP A 30 -21.36 5.80 -37.48
C ASP A 30 -22.52 6.58 -36.84
N LYS A 31 -23.39 5.91 -36.05
CA LYS A 31 -24.46 6.60 -35.30
C LYS A 31 -23.91 7.58 -34.24
N LEU A 32 -22.80 7.22 -33.60
CA LEU A 32 -22.16 8.06 -32.59
C LEU A 32 -21.64 9.36 -33.19
N VAL A 33 -20.89 9.29 -34.30
CA VAL A 33 -20.35 10.50 -34.95
C VAL A 33 -21.47 11.42 -35.43
N SER A 34 -22.57 10.90 -35.99
CA SER A 34 -23.72 11.72 -36.39
C SER A 34 -24.42 12.38 -35.18
N LEU A 35 -24.56 11.67 -34.05
CA LEU A 35 -25.17 12.22 -32.83
C LEU A 35 -24.31 13.32 -32.22
N ILE A 36 -22.99 13.11 -32.15
CA ILE A 36 -22.03 14.07 -31.61
C ILE A 36 -21.97 15.32 -32.51
N ALA A 37 -21.88 15.15 -33.84
CA ALA A 37 -21.90 16.26 -34.79
C ALA A 37 -23.15 17.13 -34.62
N THR A 38 -24.32 16.49 -34.48
CA THR A 38 -25.60 17.20 -34.30
C THR A 38 -25.64 18.01 -33.00
N ASN A 39 -25.12 17.46 -31.89
CA ASN A 39 -25.16 18.15 -30.60
C ASN A 39 -24.12 19.26 -30.49
N MET A 40 -22.91 19.02 -31.00
CA MET A 40 -21.84 20.02 -31.05
C MET A 40 -22.07 21.09 -32.14
N VAL A 41 -23.14 20.98 -32.93
CA VAL A 41 -23.40 21.82 -34.12
C VAL A 41 -22.17 21.88 -35.02
N ALA A 42 -21.53 20.73 -35.21
CA ALA A 42 -20.33 20.57 -36.02
C ALA A 42 -20.68 19.98 -37.38
N GLU A 43 -20.08 20.51 -38.44
CA GLU A 43 -20.23 19.99 -39.81
C GLU A 43 -19.46 18.68 -40.00
N VAL A 44 -18.43 18.44 -39.18
CA VAL A 44 -17.66 17.19 -39.16
C VAL A 44 -17.53 16.66 -37.74
N CYS A 45 -17.65 15.34 -37.60
CA CYS A 45 -17.23 14.61 -36.40
C CYS A 45 -16.54 13.32 -36.82
N SER A 46 -15.34 13.05 -36.32
CA SER A 46 -14.57 11.86 -36.68
C SER A 46 -13.94 11.19 -35.47
N ILE A 47 -13.92 9.85 -35.49
CA ILE A 47 -13.28 9.01 -34.48
C ILE A 47 -12.07 8.32 -35.12
N TYR A 48 -10.90 8.60 -34.57
CA TYR A 48 -9.66 7.90 -34.87
C TYR A 48 -9.34 6.94 -33.72
N LEU A 49 -9.08 5.67 -34.01
CA LEU A 49 -8.68 4.70 -32.99
C LEU A 49 -7.30 4.14 -33.31
N ARG A 50 -6.54 3.85 -32.25
CA ARG A 50 -5.19 3.30 -32.36
C ARG A 50 -5.23 1.86 -32.84
N ARG A 51 -4.48 1.58 -33.90
CA ARG A 51 -4.36 0.29 -34.59
C ARG A 51 -2.97 -0.29 -34.43
N ALA A 52 -2.80 -1.42 -35.10
CA ALA A 52 -1.56 -2.12 -35.21
C ALA A 52 -0.34 -1.23 -35.56
N GLY A 53 0.68 -1.17 -34.70
CA GLY A 53 1.91 -0.39 -34.89
C GLY A 53 1.89 1.06 -34.41
N LYS A 54 1.05 1.40 -33.41
CA LYS A 54 0.87 2.77 -32.87
C LYS A 54 0.33 3.79 -33.90
N ALA A 55 -0.29 3.34 -34.97
CA ALA A 55 -0.94 4.21 -35.95
C ALA A 55 -2.41 4.46 -35.58
N LEU A 56 -2.87 5.70 -35.66
CA LEU A 56 -4.28 6.08 -35.59
C LEU A 56 -4.92 5.86 -36.95
N GLU A 57 -6.04 5.14 -36.98
CA GLU A 57 -6.84 4.94 -38.19
C GLU A 57 -8.18 5.65 -38.06
N LEU A 58 -8.69 6.21 -39.14
CA LEU A 58 -10.05 6.78 -39.18
C LEU A 58 -11.08 5.63 -39.18
N PHE A 59 -11.86 5.50 -38.10
CA PHE A 59 -12.85 4.43 -37.95
C PHE A 59 -14.27 4.88 -38.25
N ALA A 60 -14.63 6.14 -38.00
CA ALA A 60 -15.95 6.66 -38.35
C ALA A 60 -15.88 8.17 -38.57
N THR A 61 -16.71 8.66 -39.47
CA THR A 61 -16.82 10.09 -39.74
C THR A 61 -18.23 10.47 -40.20
N GLU A 62 -18.71 11.61 -39.72
CA GLU A 62 -19.79 12.39 -40.30
C GLU A 62 -19.15 13.63 -40.94
N GLY A 63 -19.53 13.98 -42.17
CA GLY A 63 -19.05 15.19 -42.87
C GLY A 63 -17.83 14.97 -43.79
N LEU A 64 -16.82 14.18 -43.39
CA LEU A 64 -15.69 13.86 -44.27
C LEU A 64 -16.05 12.80 -45.32
N ASN A 65 -15.15 12.58 -46.28
CA ASN A 65 -15.31 11.54 -47.30
C ASN A 65 -15.38 10.15 -46.65
N ARG A 66 -16.52 9.46 -46.78
CA ARG A 66 -16.70 8.11 -46.22
C ARG A 66 -15.74 7.07 -46.77
N ALA A 67 -15.22 7.25 -48.00
CA ALA A 67 -14.21 6.36 -48.56
C ALA A 67 -12.85 6.43 -47.83
N ALA A 68 -12.65 7.44 -46.98
CA ALA A 68 -11.43 7.62 -46.16
C ALA A 68 -11.44 6.74 -44.90
N VAL A 69 -12.61 6.24 -44.48
CA VAL A 69 -12.74 5.32 -43.33
C VAL A 69 -11.98 4.03 -43.63
N HIS A 70 -11.16 3.59 -42.66
CA HIS A 70 -10.19 2.50 -42.75
C HIS A 70 -9.03 2.66 -43.76
N ASN A 71 -9.00 3.75 -44.52
CA ASN A 71 -7.94 4.04 -45.49
C ASN A 71 -6.97 5.12 -44.98
N THR A 72 -7.44 6.06 -44.16
CA THR A 72 -6.61 7.14 -43.61
C THR A 72 -5.91 6.68 -42.34
N ARG A 73 -4.59 6.86 -42.28
CA ARG A 73 -3.75 6.49 -41.13
C ARG A 73 -2.75 7.58 -40.79
N LEU A 74 -2.53 7.78 -39.50
CA LEU A 74 -1.64 8.80 -38.92
C LEU A 74 -0.79 8.16 -37.83
N LYS A 75 0.47 8.58 -37.67
CA LYS A 75 1.29 8.21 -36.51
C LYS A 75 1.00 9.14 -35.33
N GLU A 76 1.43 8.73 -34.14
CA GLU A 76 1.54 9.66 -33.00
C GLU A 76 2.47 10.82 -33.36
N GLY A 77 2.08 12.04 -32.98
CA GLY A 77 2.75 13.29 -33.37
C GLY A 77 2.56 13.71 -34.83
N GLU A 78 1.86 12.93 -35.66
CA GLU A 78 1.60 13.26 -37.07
C GLU A 78 0.23 13.94 -37.24
N GLY A 79 0.22 15.22 -37.61
CA GLY A 79 -1.02 15.98 -37.73
C GLY A 79 -1.57 16.43 -36.37
N LEU A 80 -2.62 17.26 -36.39
CA LEU A 80 -3.31 17.68 -35.16
C LEU A 80 -3.91 16.49 -34.38
N VAL A 81 -4.37 15.47 -35.11
CA VAL A 81 -4.88 14.22 -34.51
C VAL A 81 -3.76 13.44 -33.82
N GLY A 82 -2.59 13.31 -34.47
CA GLY A 82 -1.42 12.68 -33.87
C GLY A 82 -0.89 13.45 -32.65
N LEU A 83 -0.95 14.78 -32.68
CA LEU A 83 -0.55 15.65 -31.57
C LEU A 83 -1.43 15.42 -30.34
N VAL A 84 -2.76 15.40 -30.49
CA VAL A 84 -3.69 15.11 -29.38
C VAL A 84 -3.42 13.72 -28.78
N ALA A 85 -3.09 12.75 -29.62
CA ALA A 85 -2.76 11.40 -29.14
C ALA A 85 -1.43 11.34 -28.39
N GLU A 86 -0.43 12.13 -28.80
CA GLU A 86 0.88 12.19 -28.18
C GLU A 86 0.84 12.93 -26.83
N THR A 87 0.20 14.10 -26.78
CA THR A 87 0.15 14.93 -25.58
C THR A 87 -0.88 14.46 -24.57
N ALA A 88 -1.87 13.67 -25.01
CA ALA A 88 -3.06 13.33 -24.22
C ALA A 88 -3.82 14.59 -23.71
N GLU A 89 -3.70 15.71 -24.43
CA GLU A 89 -4.36 16.98 -24.12
C GLU A 89 -5.26 17.44 -25.30
N PRO A 90 -6.37 18.14 -25.03
CA PRO A 90 -7.20 18.73 -26.08
C PRO A 90 -6.46 19.75 -26.92
N VAL A 91 -6.74 19.77 -28.22
CA VAL A 91 -6.28 20.81 -29.15
C VAL A 91 -7.50 21.51 -29.74
N ASN A 92 -7.62 22.82 -29.52
CA ASN A 92 -8.75 23.66 -29.94
C ASN A 92 -8.24 24.85 -30.75
N LEU A 93 -8.48 24.85 -32.06
CA LEU A 93 -7.95 25.81 -33.02
C LEU A 93 -9.07 26.37 -33.90
N SER A 94 -9.10 27.68 -34.09
CA SER A 94 -10.03 28.36 -35.00
C SER A 94 -9.55 28.37 -36.45
N ASP A 95 -8.26 28.12 -36.70
CA ASP A 95 -7.63 28.04 -38.02
C ASP A 95 -6.55 26.94 -38.06
N ALA A 96 -7.00 25.70 -38.13
CA ALA A 96 -6.18 24.50 -38.18
C ALA A 96 -5.16 24.48 -39.33
N PRO A 97 -5.47 24.88 -40.58
CA PRO A 97 -4.48 24.90 -41.67
C PRO A 97 -3.26 25.80 -41.43
N SER A 98 -3.37 26.77 -40.52
CA SER A 98 -2.27 27.67 -40.17
C SER A 98 -1.32 27.10 -39.10
N ASP A 99 -1.70 26.01 -38.43
CA ASP A 99 -0.91 25.41 -37.36
C ASP A 99 0.29 24.61 -37.90
N PRO A 100 1.50 24.75 -37.34
CA PRO A 100 2.69 24.01 -37.77
C PRO A 100 2.55 22.48 -37.72
N HIS A 101 1.69 21.96 -36.87
CA HIS A 101 1.44 20.51 -36.73
C HIS A 101 0.34 20.02 -37.67
N PHE A 102 -0.30 20.89 -38.45
CA PHE A 102 -1.32 20.47 -39.42
C PHE A 102 -0.73 19.60 -40.52
N SER A 103 -1.34 18.44 -40.76
CA SER A 103 -0.91 17.47 -41.76
C SER A 103 -2.10 17.15 -42.67
N TYR A 104 -2.10 17.74 -43.86
CA TYR A 104 -3.20 17.65 -44.81
C TYR A 104 -3.35 16.26 -45.43
N ARG A 105 -4.58 15.73 -45.43
CA ARG A 105 -4.98 14.44 -46.02
C ARG A 105 -6.00 14.63 -47.15
N PRO A 106 -5.59 14.66 -48.43
CA PRO A 106 -6.51 14.89 -49.53
C PRO A 106 -7.61 13.83 -49.65
N GLU A 107 -7.35 12.60 -49.20
CA GLU A 107 -8.32 11.50 -49.22
C GLU A 107 -9.53 11.73 -48.30
N THR A 108 -9.40 12.52 -47.23
CA THR A 108 -10.49 12.83 -46.29
C THR A 108 -11.41 13.92 -46.80
N GLY A 109 -10.94 14.75 -47.75
CA GLY A 109 -11.68 15.90 -48.26
C GLY A 109 -11.82 17.04 -47.25
N GLU A 110 -10.83 17.19 -46.35
CA GLU A 110 -10.88 18.16 -45.25
C GLU A 110 -10.65 19.63 -45.66
N ASP A 111 -10.32 19.92 -46.92
CA ASP A 111 -10.02 21.26 -47.45
C ASP A 111 -10.99 22.38 -47.03
N PRO A 112 -12.32 22.15 -46.96
CA PRO A 112 -13.24 23.24 -46.63
C PRO A 112 -13.19 23.66 -45.17
N TYR A 113 -12.69 22.82 -44.26
CA TYR A 113 -12.84 22.99 -42.82
C TYR A 113 -11.65 23.74 -42.21
N LYS A 114 -11.95 24.77 -41.43
CA LYS A 114 -10.95 25.68 -40.85
C LYS A 114 -10.73 25.43 -39.37
N SER A 115 -11.79 25.25 -38.58
CA SER A 115 -11.63 25.01 -37.15
C SER A 115 -11.44 23.52 -36.84
N PHE A 116 -10.73 23.24 -35.75
CA PHE A 116 -10.48 21.89 -35.26
C PHE A 116 -10.59 21.87 -33.73
N LEU A 117 -11.37 20.95 -33.20
CA LEU A 117 -11.30 20.54 -31.80
C LEU A 117 -11.07 19.03 -31.75
N GLY A 118 -9.94 18.62 -31.19
CA GLY A 118 -9.60 17.22 -30.93
C GLY A 118 -9.46 16.98 -29.44
N VAL A 119 -10.08 15.91 -28.94
CA VAL A 119 -9.95 15.46 -27.56
C VAL A 119 -9.49 13.99 -27.51
N PRO A 120 -8.64 13.62 -26.54
CA PRO A 120 -8.13 12.27 -26.44
C PRO A 120 -9.20 11.33 -25.83
N ILE A 121 -9.26 10.11 -26.34
CA ILE A 121 -10.07 9.02 -25.79
C ILE A 121 -9.17 8.24 -24.81
N VAL A 122 -9.30 8.50 -23.51
CA VAL A 122 -8.36 8.02 -22.47
C VAL A 122 -9.05 7.10 -21.47
N ARG A 123 -8.37 6.03 -21.06
CA ARG A 123 -8.77 5.17 -19.92
C ARG A 123 -7.51 4.66 -19.20
N GLY A 124 -7.51 4.68 -17.87
CA GLY A 124 -6.39 4.17 -17.05
C GLY A 124 -5.04 4.81 -17.37
N GLY A 125 -5.03 6.09 -17.78
CA GLY A 125 -3.80 6.80 -18.19
C GLY A 125 -3.31 6.51 -19.61
N GLN A 126 -4.00 5.68 -20.40
CA GLN A 126 -3.63 5.34 -21.78
C GLN A 126 -4.58 5.96 -22.82
N VAL A 127 -4.03 6.47 -23.94
CA VAL A 127 -4.78 7.03 -25.07
C VAL A 127 -5.13 5.95 -26.09
N PHE A 128 -6.43 5.71 -26.29
CA PHE A 128 -6.99 4.72 -27.23
C PHE A 128 -7.27 5.30 -28.62
N GLY A 129 -7.35 6.61 -28.73
CA GLY A 129 -7.74 7.29 -29.94
C GLY A 129 -8.04 8.76 -29.71
N VAL A 130 -8.61 9.39 -30.73
CA VAL A 130 -8.93 10.82 -30.73
C VAL A 130 -10.31 11.02 -31.32
N LEU A 131 -11.15 11.78 -30.62
CA LEU A 131 -12.43 12.27 -31.10
C LEU A 131 -12.25 13.70 -31.59
N THR A 132 -12.69 13.98 -32.81
CA THR A 132 -12.49 15.28 -33.47
C THR A 132 -13.78 15.88 -33.98
N VAL A 133 -13.89 17.20 -33.94
CA VAL A 133 -14.95 17.97 -34.60
C VAL A 133 -14.36 19.14 -35.39
N GLN A 134 -14.95 19.46 -36.56
CA GLN A 134 -14.47 20.53 -37.44
C GLN A 134 -15.63 21.33 -38.06
N ASN A 135 -15.37 22.58 -38.44
CA ASN A 135 -16.31 23.47 -39.12
C ASN A 135 -15.60 24.30 -40.21
N ARG A 136 -16.34 24.71 -41.24
CA ARG A 136 -15.86 25.65 -42.28
C ARG A 136 -15.66 27.06 -41.74
N ALA A 137 -16.50 27.45 -40.79
CA ALA A 137 -16.36 28.70 -40.07
C ALA A 137 -15.15 28.62 -39.12
N ALA A 138 -14.42 29.73 -38.97
CA ALA A 138 -13.36 29.85 -37.97
C ALA A 138 -14.00 29.97 -36.58
N VAL A 139 -14.17 28.85 -35.89
CA VAL A 139 -14.79 28.73 -34.57
C VAL A 139 -13.73 28.33 -33.55
N LEU A 140 -13.67 29.03 -32.42
CA LEU A 140 -12.97 28.57 -31.24
C LEU A 140 -14.02 28.13 -30.21
N TYR A 141 -13.99 26.85 -29.83
CA TYR A 141 -14.99 26.30 -28.91
C TYR A 141 -14.76 26.82 -27.48
N ALA A 142 -15.84 27.08 -26.75
CA ALA A 142 -15.76 27.48 -25.35
C ALA A 142 -15.28 26.33 -24.45
N GLU A 143 -14.73 26.64 -23.27
CA GLU A 143 -14.22 25.62 -22.33
C GLU A 143 -15.29 24.58 -21.97
N GLU A 144 -16.55 25.01 -21.77
CA GLU A 144 -17.65 24.11 -21.46
C GLU A 144 -17.97 23.13 -22.60
N GLU A 145 -17.73 23.53 -23.85
CA GLU A 145 -17.91 22.68 -25.03
C GLU A 145 -16.76 21.67 -25.17
N VAL A 146 -15.53 22.10 -24.83
CA VAL A 146 -14.35 21.21 -24.78
C VAL A 146 -14.54 20.14 -23.70
N GLU A 147 -14.93 20.54 -22.48
CA GLU A 147 -15.21 19.62 -21.37
C GLU A 147 -16.34 18.65 -21.69
N ALA A 148 -17.40 19.13 -22.37
CA ALA A 148 -18.49 18.29 -22.81
C ALA A 148 -17.99 17.21 -23.79
N LEU A 149 -17.15 17.57 -24.76
CA LEU A 149 -16.58 16.62 -25.71
C LEU A 149 -15.60 15.64 -25.06
N GLN A 150 -14.80 16.09 -24.09
CA GLN A 150 -13.92 15.22 -23.28
C GLN A 150 -14.74 14.19 -22.47
N THR A 151 -15.86 14.61 -21.88
CA THR A 151 -16.76 13.70 -21.16
C THR A 151 -17.32 12.61 -22.09
N VAL A 152 -17.64 12.99 -23.33
CA VAL A 152 -18.08 12.03 -24.36
C VAL A 152 -16.97 11.06 -24.74
N ALA A 153 -15.75 11.56 -24.93
CA ALA A 153 -14.58 10.74 -25.25
C ALA A 153 -14.26 9.73 -24.13
N MET A 154 -14.37 10.13 -22.86
CA MET A 154 -14.19 9.23 -21.72
C MET A 154 -15.23 8.09 -21.71
N VAL A 155 -16.50 8.39 -21.99
CA VAL A 155 -17.55 7.37 -22.07
C VAL A 155 -17.34 6.45 -23.27
N LEU A 156 -16.88 6.99 -24.39
CA LEU A 156 -16.51 6.20 -25.56
C LEU A 156 -15.36 5.23 -25.24
N ALA A 157 -14.35 5.66 -24.47
CA ALA A 157 -13.23 4.83 -24.04
C ALA A 157 -13.68 3.62 -23.22
N GLU A 158 -14.62 3.82 -22.29
CA GLU A 158 -15.14 2.74 -21.45
C GLU A 158 -15.82 1.65 -22.30
N VAL A 159 -16.58 2.06 -23.32
CA VAL A 159 -17.33 1.13 -24.15
C VAL A 159 -16.45 0.42 -25.19
N VAL A 160 -15.46 1.10 -25.75
CA VAL A 160 -14.45 0.47 -26.62
C VAL A 160 -13.76 -0.68 -25.85
N ALA A 161 -13.36 -0.43 -24.60
CA ALA A 161 -12.64 -1.38 -23.77
C ALA A 161 -13.49 -2.56 -23.25
N GLN A 162 -14.81 -2.42 -23.13
CA GLN A 162 -15.73 -3.53 -22.76
C GLN A 162 -15.92 -4.57 -23.88
N GLY A 163 -15.20 -4.47 -25.01
CA GLY A 163 -15.31 -5.41 -26.13
C GLY A 163 -16.58 -5.24 -26.97
N GLY A 164 -17.34 -4.16 -26.74
CA GLY A 164 -18.58 -3.87 -27.44
C GLY A 164 -18.38 -3.33 -28.86
N LEU A 165 -17.17 -2.91 -29.25
CA LEU A 165 -16.91 -2.30 -30.56
C LEU A 165 -15.91 -3.09 -31.43
N PHE A 166 -14.91 -3.76 -30.86
CA PHE A 166 -14.00 -4.57 -31.66
C PHE A 166 -13.69 -5.85 -30.91
N LYS A 167 -13.34 -6.91 -31.64
CA LYS A 167 -12.51 -7.94 -31.03
C LYS A 167 -11.18 -7.26 -30.72
N VAL A 168 -10.82 -7.19 -29.45
CA VAL A 168 -9.56 -6.61 -28.91
C VAL A 168 -8.31 -7.08 -29.70
N THR A 169 -8.43 -8.17 -30.48
CA THR A 169 -7.42 -8.67 -31.42
C THR A 169 -7.12 -7.81 -32.66
N GLU A 170 -7.95 -6.83 -33.05
CA GLU A 170 -7.77 -6.04 -34.30
C GLU A 170 -7.08 -4.67 -34.12
N LEU A 171 -6.91 -4.22 -32.88
CA LEU A 171 -6.06 -3.09 -32.50
C LEU A 171 -4.69 -3.71 -32.11
N ASP A 172 -3.51 -3.24 -32.56
CA ASP A 172 -2.27 -3.74 -31.88
C ASP A 172 -2.30 -3.14 -30.51
N GLU A 173 -2.74 -3.99 -29.61
CA GLU A 173 -2.44 -3.84 -28.22
C GLU A 173 -1.77 -5.14 -27.77
N PRO A 174 -0.47 -5.34 -28.09
CA PRO A 174 0.34 -6.31 -27.35
C PRO A 174 0.33 -6.01 -25.84
N GLU A 175 0.02 -4.78 -25.45
CA GLU A 175 -0.04 -4.28 -24.07
C GLU A 175 -1.44 -4.42 -23.40
N LEU A 176 -2.55 -4.48 -24.17
CA LEU A 176 -3.92 -4.69 -23.63
C LEU A 176 -4.47 -6.09 -23.85
N ARG A 177 -3.63 -7.04 -24.22
CA ARG A 177 -3.93 -8.44 -23.94
C ARG A 177 -3.94 -8.65 -22.43
N ALA A 178 -5.11 -8.48 -21.85
CA ALA A 178 -5.41 -8.81 -20.46
C ALA A 178 -5.32 -10.33 -20.17
N ASP A 179 -4.74 -11.12 -21.08
CA ASP A 179 -4.48 -12.55 -20.96
C ASP A 179 -2.99 -12.92 -21.17
N ARG A 180 -2.08 -11.95 -21.41
CA ARG A 180 -0.66 -12.25 -21.63
C ARG A 180 0.15 -12.35 -20.34
N PRO A 181 1.22 -13.19 -20.33
CA PRO A 181 2.21 -13.19 -19.27
C PRO A 181 2.85 -11.81 -19.12
N ARG A 182 2.90 -11.29 -17.90
CA ARG A 182 3.58 -10.04 -17.56
C ARG A 182 4.48 -10.28 -16.34
N THR A 183 5.64 -9.65 -16.36
CA THR A 183 6.53 -9.59 -15.20
C THR A 183 6.49 -8.18 -14.64
N PHE A 184 6.38 -8.08 -13.32
CA PHE A 184 6.47 -6.85 -12.58
C PHE A 184 7.64 -6.95 -11.60
N HIS A 185 8.24 -5.81 -11.31
CA HIS A 185 9.30 -5.68 -10.32
C HIS A 185 8.83 -4.68 -9.26
N GLY A 186 9.14 -4.99 -8.02
CA GLY A 186 8.88 -4.13 -6.87
C GLY A 186 9.93 -4.38 -5.80
N GLU A 187 9.58 -4.05 -4.57
CA GLU A 187 10.43 -4.25 -3.40
C GLU A 187 10.01 -5.53 -2.67
N GLY A 188 10.96 -6.43 -2.42
CA GLY A 188 10.75 -7.60 -1.57
C GLY A 188 10.64 -7.17 -0.10
N LEU A 189 9.45 -7.28 0.50
CA LEU A 189 9.18 -6.81 1.87
C LEU A 189 9.11 -7.96 2.90
N SER A 190 8.74 -9.15 2.44
CA SER A 190 8.73 -10.38 3.23
C SER A 190 9.19 -11.55 2.36
N GLU A 191 10.21 -12.28 2.83
CA GLU A 191 10.83 -13.37 2.09
C GLU A 191 9.86 -14.53 1.82
N GLY A 192 10.16 -15.28 0.75
CA GLY A 192 9.49 -16.52 0.42
C GLY A 192 8.97 -16.54 -1.02
N VAL A 193 8.37 -17.65 -1.41
CA VAL A 193 7.90 -17.88 -2.77
C VAL A 193 6.43 -18.26 -2.75
N GLY A 194 5.61 -17.45 -3.41
CA GLY A 194 4.18 -17.68 -3.57
C GLY A 194 3.87 -18.21 -4.97
N VAL A 195 3.06 -19.27 -5.05
CA VAL A 195 2.52 -19.81 -6.31
C VAL A 195 1.03 -20.03 -6.12
N GLY A 196 0.22 -19.32 -6.88
CA GLY A 196 -1.21 -19.21 -6.57
C GLY A 196 -2.07 -18.59 -7.65
N ARG A 197 -3.26 -18.15 -7.21
CA ARG A 197 -4.25 -17.45 -8.02
C ARG A 197 -4.54 -16.07 -7.45
N VAL A 198 -4.69 -15.09 -8.33
CA VAL A 198 -5.02 -13.72 -7.96
C VAL A 198 -6.37 -13.67 -7.27
N VAL A 199 -6.40 -13.05 -6.10
CA VAL A 199 -7.61 -12.55 -5.44
C VAL A 199 -7.46 -11.04 -5.36
N LEU A 200 -8.34 -10.30 -6.03
CA LEU A 200 -8.29 -8.84 -6.01
C LEU A 200 -8.87 -8.35 -4.69
N HIS A 201 -8.14 -7.47 -4.02
CA HIS A 201 -8.67 -6.71 -2.89
C HIS A 201 -9.29 -5.41 -3.41
N GLU A 202 -10.60 -5.26 -3.26
CA GLU A 202 -11.32 -4.03 -3.62
C GLU A 202 -11.76 -3.28 -2.35
N PRO A 203 -11.02 -2.26 -1.91
CA PRO A 203 -11.33 -1.55 -0.66
C PRO A 203 -12.47 -0.52 -0.78
N ARG A 204 -13.28 -0.51 -1.85
CA ARG A 204 -14.21 0.61 -2.11
C ARG A 204 -15.63 0.32 -1.62
N VAL A 205 -15.88 0.67 -0.37
CA VAL A 205 -17.25 0.91 0.11
C VAL A 205 -17.76 2.23 -0.49
N LYS A 206 -18.74 2.18 -1.40
CA LYS A 206 -19.32 3.39 -1.99
C LYS A 206 -20.35 3.99 -1.03
N VAL A 207 -20.11 5.20 -0.55
CA VAL A 207 -21.10 5.97 0.19
C VAL A 207 -22.13 6.53 -0.81
N GLU A 208 -23.26 5.86 -0.97
CA GLU A 208 -24.29 6.28 -1.93
C GLU A 208 -25.15 7.43 -1.42
N ARG A 209 -25.19 7.62 -0.09
CA ARG A 209 -26.15 8.51 0.57
C ARG A 209 -25.47 9.35 1.65
N MET A 210 -25.49 10.67 1.46
CA MET A 210 -24.79 11.63 2.32
C MET A 210 -25.65 12.23 3.44
N ILE A 211 -26.96 12.34 3.22
CA ILE A 211 -27.89 13.04 4.13
C ILE A 211 -28.78 12.02 4.83
N ALA A 212 -28.84 12.10 6.15
CA ALA A 212 -29.66 11.25 7.00
C ALA A 212 -31.11 11.72 7.04
N ASP A 213 -32.06 10.79 6.94
CA ASP A 213 -33.48 11.08 7.21
C ASP A 213 -33.73 11.20 8.72
N ASN A 214 -33.07 10.35 9.50
CA ASN A 214 -33.19 10.32 10.95
C ASN A 214 -31.81 10.19 11.62
N PRO A 215 -31.23 11.30 12.12
CA PRO A 215 -29.94 11.28 12.80
C PRO A 215 -29.87 10.33 14.00
N GLN A 216 -31.00 10.04 14.66
CA GLN A 216 -31.01 9.15 15.83
C GLN A 216 -30.87 7.67 15.44
N GLU A 217 -31.40 7.27 14.28
CA GLU A 217 -31.22 5.93 13.73
C GLU A 217 -29.77 5.72 13.27
N GLU A 218 -29.18 6.72 12.60
CA GLU A 218 -27.78 6.70 12.18
C GLU A 218 -26.82 6.63 13.38
N LEU A 219 -27.13 7.29 14.50
CA LEU A 219 -26.37 7.17 15.74
C LEU A 219 -26.38 5.74 16.29
N THR A 220 -27.52 5.05 16.24
CA THR A 220 -27.63 3.65 16.67
C THR A 220 -26.82 2.73 15.75
N ARG A 221 -26.96 2.89 14.43
CA ARG A 221 -26.17 2.15 13.43
C ARG A 221 -24.66 2.31 13.64
N LEU A 222 -24.22 3.53 13.93
CA LEU A 222 -22.81 3.81 14.22
C LEU A 222 -22.32 3.07 15.47
N GLU A 223 -23.07 3.10 16.58
CA GLU A 223 -22.64 2.41 17.81
C GLU A 223 -22.63 0.88 17.65
N GLU A 224 -23.60 0.31 16.92
CA GLU A 224 -23.61 -1.12 16.59
C GLU A 224 -22.39 -1.51 15.75
N ALA A 225 -22.08 -0.74 14.70
CA ALA A 225 -20.92 -1.00 13.84
C ALA A 225 -19.58 -0.84 14.59
N ILE A 226 -19.46 0.14 15.49
CA ILE A 226 -18.28 0.29 16.36
C ILE A 226 -18.17 -0.89 17.33
N GLY A 227 -19.30 -1.40 17.83
CA GLY A 227 -19.34 -2.63 18.63
C GLY A 227 -18.76 -3.81 17.87
N SER A 228 -19.31 -4.10 16.69
CA SER A 228 -18.82 -5.19 15.82
C SER A 228 -17.35 -5.04 15.42
N LEU A 229 -16.89 -3.81 15.16
CA LEU A 229 -15.49 -3.53 14.88
C LEU A 229 -14.59 -3.90 16.06
N ARG A 230 -14.98 -3.56 17.29
CA ARG A 230 -14.21 -3.88 18.50
C ARG A 230 -14.16 -5.37 18.76
N ASP A 231 -15.30 -6.04 18.66
CA ASP A 231 -15.39 -7.49 18.86
C ASP A 231 -14.49 -8.22 17.84
N ALA A 232 -14.48 -7.78 16.57
CA ALA A 232 -13.61 -8.34 15.54
C ALA A 232 -12.11 -8.11 15.82
N VAL A 233 -11.72 -6.93 16.33
CA VAL A 233 -10.32 -6.64 16.70
C VAL A 233 -9.88 -7.44 17.93
N ASP A 234 -10.76 -7.60 18.91
CA ASP A 234 -10.50 -8.42 20.09
C ASP A 234 -10.35 -9.90 19.71
N GLU A 235 -11.21 -10.43 18.83
CA GLU A 235 -11.10 -11.79 18.29
C GLU A 235 -9.77 -12.03 17.56
N MET A 236 -9.28 -11.05 16.78
CA MET A 236 -7.98 -11.14 16.13
C MET A 236 -6.82 -11.30 17.12
N LEU A 237 -6.88 -10.63 18.28
CA LEU A 237 -5.85 -10.69 19.33
C LEU A 237 -5.93 -11.96 20.18
N GLU A 238 -7.13 -12.54 20.32
CA GLU A 238 -7.38 -13.76 21.07
C GLU A 238 -7.19 -15.03 20.23
N SER A 239 -7.30 -14.93 18.90
CA SER A 239 -7.11 -16.07 18.01
C SER A 239 -5.70 -16.64 18.13
N SER A 240 -5.62 -17.93 18.43
CA SER A 240 -4.36 -18.69 18.53
C SER A 240 -3.87 -19.22 17.18
N GLU A 241 -4.70 -19.14 16.13
CA GLU A 241 -4.39 -19.58 14.76
C GLU A 241 -3.49 -18.59 14.02
N LEU A 242 -3.61 -17.32 14.40
CA LEU A 242 -2.71 -16.26 13.99
C LEU A 242 -1.49 -16.33 14.92
N ASP A 243 -0.45 -17.07 14.51
CA ASP A 243 0.91 -16.98 15.09
C ASP A 243 1.50 -15.57 14.85
N LEU A 244 0.74 -14.52 15.14
CA LEU A 244 1.20 -13.13 15.18
C LEU A 244 2.18 -13.04 16.35
N THR A 245 3.41 -13.41 16.03
CA THR A 245 4.58 -13.20 16.85
C THR A 245 5.21 -11.86 16.48
N GLY A 246 5.93 -11.29 17.41
CA GLY A 246 6.66 -10.05 17.22
C GLY A 246 5.80 -8.80 17.02
N GLU A 247 6.41 -7.89 16.30
CA GLU A 247 5.90 -6.59 15.85
C GLU A 247 4.48 -6.67 15.23
N GLY A 248 4.08 -7.80 14.64
CA GLY A 248 2.74 -7.97 14.06
C GLY A 248 1.60 -7.92 15.08
N ARG A 249 1.81 -8.40 16.32
CA ARG A 249 0.81 -8.28 17.39
C ARG A 249 0.72 -6.85 17.92
N GLU A 250 1.85 -6.16 18.04
CA GLU A 250 1.93 -4.78 18.52
C GLU A 250 1.15 -3.83 17.60
N VAL A 251 1.21 -4.05 16.29
CA VAL A 251 0.40 -3.33 15.30
C VAL A 251 -1.09 -3.47 15.60
N ILE A 252 -1.57 -4.69 15.87
CA ILE A 252 -3.00 -4.94 16.16
C ILE A 252 -3.40 -4.37 17.53
N GLU A 253 -2.50 -4.39 18.52
CA GLU A 253 -2.75 -3.75 19.83
C GLU A 253 -2.86 -2.22 19.71
N ALA A 254 -2.03 -1.58 18.88
CA ALA A 254 -2.18 -0.15 18.56
C ALA A 254 -3.51 0.13 17.86
N TYR A 255 -3.91 -0.77 16.97
CA TYR A 255 -5.19 -0.75 16.27
C TYR A 255 -6.38 -0.78 17.24
N ARG A 256 -6.33 -1.67 18.24
CA ARG A 256 -7.31 -1.77 19.31
C ARG A 256 -7.42 -0.47 20.11
N LEU A 257 -6.30 0.18 20.42
CA LEU A 257 -6.31 1.46 21.13
C LEU A 257 -7.14 2.52 20.35
N PHE A 258 -6.98 2.58 19.03
CA PHE A 258 -7.78 3.49 18.19
C PHE A 258 -9.26 3.11 18.13
N ALA A 259 -9.60 1.82 18.02
CA ALA A 259 -10.99 1.36 18.05
C ALA A 259 -11.73 1.71 19.36
N HIS A 260 -10.99 1.82 20.48
CA HIS A 260 -11.51 2.24 21.78
C HIS A 260 -11.42 3.76 22.04
N ASP A 261 -10.89 4.54 21.11
CA ASP A 261 -10.73 6.00 21.27
C ASP A 261 -12.08 6.72 21.37
N GLN A 262 -12.26 7.45 22.47
CA GLN A 262 -13.50 8.16 22.78
C GLN A 262 -13.67 9.43 21.95
N GLY A 263 -12.58 10.09 21.57
CA GLY A 263 -12.58 11.31 20.79
C GLY A 263 -12.96 11.07 19.33
N TRP A 264 -12.43 10.01 18.72
CA TRP A 264 -12.77 9.55 17.37
C TRP A 264 -14.26 9.23 17.27
N ARG A 265 -14.77 8.44 18.23
CA ARG A 265 -16.20 8.15 18.36
C ARG A 265 -17.05 9.41 18.52
N GLN A 266 -16.63 10.35 19.37
CA GLN A 266 -17.40 11.57 19.60
C GLN A 266 -17.48 12.47 18.36
N ARG A 267 -16.39 12.60 17.59
CA ARG A 267 -16.38 13.38 16.33
C ARG A 267 -17.37 12.82 15.30
N MET A 268 -17.45 11.49 15.16
CA MET A 268 -18.41 10.86 14.24
C MET A 268 -19.86 11.12 14.67
N ARG A 269 -20.17 11.03 15.97
CA ARG A 269 -21.51 11.39 16.48
C ARG A 269 -21.87 12.84 16.21
N ASP A 270 -20.91 13.75 16.41
CA ASP A 270 -21.15 15.17 16.18
C ASP A 270 -21.40 15.45 14.69
N ALA A 271 -20.69 14.76 13.79
CA ALA A 271 -20.96 14.82 12.34
C ALA A 271 -22.37 14.29 12.00
N ILE A 272 -22.82 13.17 12.56
CA ILE A 272 -24.20 12.67 12.36
C ILE A 272 -25.24 13.68 12.86
N ARG A 273 -25.01 14.33 14.00
CA ARG A 273 -25.91 15.37 14.54
C ARG A 273 -26.09 16.57 13.60
N THR A 274 -25.14 16.80 12.69
CA THR A 274 -25.28 17.85 11.65
C THR A 274 -26.16 17.43 10.46
N GLY A 275 -26.66 16.19 10.44
CA GLY A 275 -27.56 15.66 9.41
C GLY A 275 -26.91 14.70 8.41
N LEU A 276 -25.70 14.22 8.69
CA LEU A 276 -25.00 13.23 7.86
C LEU A 276 -25.42 11.80 8.22
N THR A 277 -25.36 10.89 7.23
CA THR A 277 -25.44 9.44 7.45
C THR A 277 -24.23 8.93 8.23
N ALA A 278 -24.31 7.74 8.82
CA ALA A 278 -23.18 7.15 9.53
C ALA A 278 -21.94 6.99 8.63
N GLU A 279 -22.13 6.56 7.38
CA GLU A 279 -21.06 6.38 6.40
C GLU A 279 -20.39 7.71 6.03
N ALA A 280 -21.19 8.74 5.73
CA ALA A 280 -20.69 10.07 5.40
C ALA A 280 -19.99 10.74 6.60
N ALA A 281 -20.43 10.44 7.82
CA ALA A 281 -19.79 10.91 9.03
C ALA A 281 -18.39 10.29 9.24
N VAL A 282 -18.23 8.99 8.95
CA VAL A 282 -16.92 8.31 9.00
C VAL A 282 -15.97 8.92 7.97
N GLU A 283 -16.41 9.06 6.71
CA GLU A 283 -15.62 9.62 5.61
C GLU A 283 -15.19 11.07 5.92
N ARG A 284 -16.11 11.90 6.41
CA ARG A 284 -15.81 13.28 6.82
C ARG A 284 -14.73 13.35 7.91
N VAL A 285 -14.86 12.55 8.96
CA VAL A 285 -13.90 12.55 10.09
C VAL A 285 -12.53 12.07 9.62
N GLN A 286 -12.49 11.10 8.71
CA GLN A 286 -11.26 10.61 8.08
C GLN A 286 -10.57 11.71 7.26
N ASP A 287 -11.31 12.41 6.40
CA ASP A 287 -10.77 13.50 5.58
C ASP A 287 -10.24 14.67 6.43
N GLU A 288 -10.96 15.06 7.47
CA GLU A 288 -10.51 16.10 8.42
C GLU A 288 -9.18 15.72 9.10
N MET A 289 -9.01 14.44 9.45
CA MET A 289 -7.78 13.93 10.06
C MET A 289 -6.64 13.88 9.03
N ARG A 290 -6.91 13.44 7.80
CA ARG A 290 -5.94 13.42 6.70
C ARG A 290 -5.37 14.81 6.45
N VAL A 291 -6.23 15.82 6.31
CA VAL A 291 -5.80 17.21 6.08
C VAL A 291 -4.97 17.75 7.24
N ARG A 292 -5.27 17.36 8.49
CA ARG A 292 -4.52 17.81 9.67
C ARG A 292 -3.13 17.19 9.72
N VAL A 293 -3.02 15.90 9.45
CA VAL A 293 -1.75 15.16 9.45
C VAL A 293 -0.87 15.54 8.26
N GLN A 294 -1.43 15.77 7.08
CA GLN A 294 -0.68 16.23 5.90
C GLN A 294 0.00 17.60 6.10
N ARG A 295 -0.47 18.42 7.05
CA ARG A 295 0.17 19.69 7.43
C ARG A 295 1.35 19.52 8.39
N LEU A 296 1.55 18.32 8.93
CA LEU A 296 2.62 17.97 9.84
C LEU A 296 3.64 17.13 9.05
N ASP A 297 4.85 17.65 8.83
CA ASP A 297 5.94 16.94 8.14
C ASP A 297 6.58 15.86 9.02
N ASP A 298 5.77 15.01 9.66
CA ASP A 298 6.23 13.93 10.53
C ASP A 298 5.93 12.56 9.89
N PRO A 299 6.96 11.77 9.54
CA PRO A 299 6.81 10.42 8.99
C PRO A 299 5.99 9.48 9.90
N VAL A 300 6.15 9.56 11.22
CA VAL A 300 5.48 8.65 12.18
C VAL A 300 3.98 8.94 12.22
N LEU A 301 3.59 10.22 12.12
CA LEU A 301 2.17 10.60 12.05
C LEU A 301 1.52 10.17 10.75
N ARG A 302 2.26 10.14 9.63
CA ARG A 302 1.76 9.64 8.35
C ARG A 302 1.47 8.14 8.38
N GLU A 303 2.33 7.33 9.00
CA GLU A 303 2.06 5.90 9.19
C GLU A 303 0.81 5.66 10.04
N ARG A 304 0.67 6.37 11.17
CA ARG A 304 -0.55 6.29 12.00
C ARG A 304 -1.82 6.72 11.28
N LEU A 305 -1.73 7.64 10.31
CA LEU A 305 -2.86 8.02 9.48
C LEU A 305 -3.30 6.87 8.57
N HIS A 306 -2.35 6.11 8.00
CA HIS A 306 -2.68 4.92 7.19
C HIS A 306 -3.38 3.84 8.03
N ASP A 307 -2.98 3.66 9.29
CA ASP A 307 -3.68 2.75 10.21
C ASP A 307 -5.11 3.22 10.50
N LEU A 308 -5.31 4.52 10.72
CA LEU A 308 -6.63 5.12 10.94
C LEU A 308 -7.51 4.98 9.68
N ASP A 309 -6.93 5.17 8.50
CA ASP A 309 -7.62 5.02 7.23
C ASP A 309 -8.14 3.59 7.04
N ASP A 310 -7.33 2.60 7.40
CA ASP A 310 -7.71 1.19 7.36
C ASP A 310 -8.86 0.90 8.36
N LEU A 311 -8.79 1.45 9.58
CA LEU A 311 -9.84 1.27 10.60
C LEU A 311 -11.16 1.90 10.14
N ALA A 312 -11.10 3.07 9.50
CA ALA A 312 -12.25 3.76 8.93
C ALA A 312 -12.88 2.94 7.80
N ARG A 313 -12.08 2.37 6.88
CA ARG A 313 -12.58 1.48 5.82
C ARG A 313 -13.26 0.25 6.40
N ARG A 314 -12.70 -0.35 7.45
CA ARG A 314 -13.32 -1.49 8.14
C ARG A 314 -14.64 -1.12 8.81
N LEU A 315 -14.71 0.04 9.46
CA LEU A 315 -15.95 0.54 10.04
C LEU A 315 -17.04 0.77 8.95
N LEU A 316 -16.65 1.31 7.80
CA LEU A 316 -17.55 1.49 6.66
C LEU A 316 -18.12 0.14 6.17
N ARG A 317 -17.30 -0.92 6.12
CA ARG A 317 -17.78 -2.28 5.77
C ARG A 317 -18.84 -2.80 6.75
N HIS A 318 -18.63 -2.61 8.06
CA HIS A 318 -19.63 -2.96 9.07
C HIS A 318 -20.93 -2.15 8.92
N LEU A 319 -20.83 -0.87 8.54
CA LEU A 319 -21.99 0.00 8.33
C LEU A 319 -22.82 -0.37 7.09
N THR A 320 -22.16 -0.76 6.00
CA THR A 320 -22.84 -1.15 4.76
C THR A 320 -23.33 -2.60 4.76
N GLY A 321 -22.98 -3.39 5.78
CA GLY A 321 -23.31 -4.81 5.84
C GLY A 321 -22.56 -5.64 4.79
N ASP A 322 -21.51 -5.07 4.20
CA ASP A 322 -20.65 -5.74 3.24
C ASP A 322 -19.66 -6.57 4.05
N GLY A 323 -20.09 -7.78 4.40
CA GLY A 323 -19.39 -8.69 5.31
C GLY A 323 -18.11 -9.25 4.70
N GLY A 324 -17.10 -8.40 4.51
CA GLY A 324 -15.77 -8.78 4.04
C GLY A 324 -15.77 -9.62 2.76
N VAL A 325 -14.61 -10.19 2.44
CA VAL A 325 -14.40 -11.06 1.27
C VAL A 325 -15.19 -12.36 1.49
N THR A 326 -16.46 -12.35 1.09
CA THR A 326 -17.41 -13.46 1.27
C THR A 326 -17.37 -14.47 0.12
N GLU A 327 -16.50 -14.27 -0.87
CA GLU A 327 -16.19 -15.29 -1.87
C GLU A 327 -15.24 -16.32 -1.27
N GLU A 328 -15.57 -17.61 -1.35
CA GLU A 328 -14.73 -18.71 -0.89
C GLU A 328 -13.32 -18.57 -1.44
N LEU A 329 -12.36 -18.22 -0.57
CA LEU A 329 -10.98 -18.03 -0.99
C LEU A 329 -10.42 -19.34 -1.57
N PRO A 330 -9.78 -19.29 -2.75
CA PRO A 330 -9.11 -20.45 -3.30
C PRO A 330 -7.97 -20.89 -2.37
N LEU A 331 -7.67 -22.19 -2.34
CA LEU A 331 -6.68 -22.79 -1.42
C LEU A 331 -5.24 -22.22 -1.57
N ASN A 332 -4.97 -21.53 -2.67
CA ASN A 332 -3.68 -20.93 -3.01
C ASN A 332 -3.86 -19.46 -3.45
N ALA A 333 -4.54 -18.67 -2.63
CA ALA A 333 -4.81 -17.27 -2.90
C ALA A 333 -3.54 -16.41 -2.79
N ILE A 334 -3.28 -15.59 -3.81
CA ILE A 334 -2.35 -14.46 -3.75
C ILE A 334 -3.16 -13.20 -3.86
N VAL A 335 -3.16 -12.40 -2.80
CA VAL A 335 -3.93 -11.17 -2.77
C VAL A 335 -3.18 -10.07 -3.51
N VAL A 336 -3.88 -9.38 -4.41
CA VAL A 336 -3.35 -8.22 -5.13
C VAL A 336 -4.19 -7.01 -4.73
N ALA A 337 -3.53 -5.98 -4.22
CA ALA A 337 -4.19 -4.76 -3.76
C ALA A 337 -3.39 -3.52 -4.16
N ARG A 338 -4.08 -2.39 -4.35
CA ARG A 338 -3.40 -1.09 -4.47
C ARG A 338 -2.72 -0.73 -3.15
N ALA A 339 -3.51 -0.70 -2.09
CA ALA A 339 -3.06 -0.55 -0.72
C ALA A 339 -3.89 -1.49 0.15
N MET A 340 -3.31 -1.92 1.27
CA MET A 340 -3.95 -2.79 2.24
C MET A 340 -3.38 -2.48 3.62
N GLY A 341 -4.24 -2.45 4.63
CA GLY A 341 -3.78 -2.37 6.01
C GLY A 341 -3.65 -3.74 6.70
N PRO A 342 -3.06 -3.78 7.90
CA PRO A 342 -2.77 -5.02 8.62
C PRO A 342 -4.03 -5.80 8.99
N ALA A 343 -5.13 -5.12 9.36
CA ALA A 343 -6.36 -5.81 9.76
C ALA A 343 -7.11 -6.41 8.55
N GLU A 344 -7.04 -5.73 7.41
CA GLU A 344 -7.57 -6.22 6.12
C GLU A 344 -6.89 -7.52 5.69
N LEU A 345 -5.57 -7.66 5.90
CA LEU A 345 -4.84 -8.89 5.59
C LEU A 345 -5.33 -10.09 6.42
N LEU A 346 -5.66 -9.86 7.69
CA LEU A 346 -6.12 -10.92 8.60
C LEU A 346 -7.49 -11.48 8.22
N ASP A 347 -8.34 -10.66 7.59
CA ASP A 347 -9.69 -11.07 7.17
C ASP A 347 -9.69 -12.20 6.12
N TYR A 348 -8.58 -12.38 5.39
CA TYR A 348 -8.44 -13.41 4.36
C TYR A 348 -8.11 -14.81 4.92
N GLY A 349 -7.76 -14.93 6.21
CA GLY A 349 -7.41 -16.21 6.83
C GLY A 349 -6.06 -16.78 6.36
N ARG A 350 -5.25 -17.24 7.31
CA ARG A 350 -3.87 -17.69 7.04
C ARG A 350 -3.78 -18.94 6.16
N GLU A 351 -4.71 -19.89 6.30
CA GLU A 351 -4.58 -21.23 5.71
C GLU A 351 -4.61 -21.24 4.18
N ARG A 352 -5.20 -20.22 3.56
CA ARG A 352 -5.45 -20.16 2.11
C ARG A 352 -4.57 -19.15 1.39
N LEU A 353 -3.89 -18.28 2.14
CA LEU A 353 -3.01 -17.26 1.61
C LEU A 353 -1.60 -17.82 1.37
N VAL A 354 -1.10 -17.64 0.15
CA VAL A 354 0.26 -18.06 -0.24
C VAL A 354 1.13 -16.90 -0.72
N GLY A 355 0.59 -15.68 -0.76
CA GLY A 355 1.36 -14.44 -0.92
C GLY A 355 0.51 -13.18 -0.98
N LEU A 356 1.18 -12.03 -0.92
CA LEU A 356 0.56 -10.71 -1.01
C LEU A 356 1.37 -9.83 -1.97
N VAL A 357 0.68 -9.07 -2.81
CA VAL A 357 1.28 -8.10 -3.74
C VAL A 357 0.60 -6.76 -3.60
N LEU A 358 1.39 -5.72 -3.34
CA LEU A 358 0.90 -4.35 -3.12
C LEU A 358 1.49 -3.39 -4.14
N GLU A 359 0.64 -2.52 -4.69
CA GLU A 359 1.05 -1.44 -5.60
C GLU A 359 1.71 -0.30 -4.82
N ASP A 360 1.10 0.10 -3.71
CA ASP A 360 1.55 1.14 -2.80
C ASP A 360 1.93 0.52 -1.44
N ALA A 361 3.21 0.22 -1.25
CA ALA A 361 3.72 -0.22 0.06
C ALA A 361 5.17 0.21 0.28
N ALA A 362 5.39 0.95 1.37
CA ALA A 362 6.71 1.26 1.87
C ALA A 362 7.26 0.11 2.72
N THR A 363 8.59 0.01 2.83
CA THR A 363 9.30 -1.00 3.65
C THR A 363 8.89 -0.99 5.12
N THR A 364 8.49 0.17 5.65
CA THR A 364 8.05 0.37 7.04
C THR A 364 6.55 0.14 7.24
N SER A 365 5.81 -0.25 6.20
CA SER A 365 4.37 -0.46 6.30
C SER A 365 4.02 -1.57 7.29
N HIS A 366 3.08 -1.29 8.20
CA HIS A 366 2.62 -2.25 9.20
C HIS A 366 2.06 -3.55 8.60
N VAL A 367 1.54 -3.51 7.36
CA VAL A 367 1.11 -4.72 6.65
C VAL A 367 2.29 -5.66 6.35
N ALA A 368 3.49 -5.12 6.08
CA ALA A 368 4.67 -5.92 5.79
C ALA A 368 5.19 -6.63 7.05
N ILE A 369 5.08 -5.97 8.19
CA ILE A 369 5.38 -6.55 9.50
C ILE A 369 4.46 -7.74 9.79
N VAL A 370 3.15 -7.56 9.58
CA VAL A 370 2.14 -8.62 9.78
C VAL A 370 2.33 -9.76 8.77
N ALA A 371 2.60 -9.47 7.50
CA ALA A 371 2.89 -10.50 6.50
C ALA A 371 4.12 -11.33 6.89
N ARG A 372 5.18 -10.69 7.40
CA ARG A 372 6.41 -11.37 7.85
C ARG A 372 6.16 -12.28 9.05
N SER A 373 5.39 -11.83 10.04
CA SER A 373 5.07 -12.67 11.21
C SER A 373 4.21 -13.89 10.83
N MET A 374 3.35 -13.75 9.82
CA MET A 374 2.56 -14.86 9.28
C MET A 374 3.40 -15.83 8.42
N GLY A 375 4.61 -15.45 8.02
CA GLY A 375 5.44 -16.19 7.06
C GLY A 375 4.95 -16.06 5.62
N LEU A 376 4.19 -15.00 5.32
CA LEU A 376 3.59 -14.74 4.02
C LEU A 376 4.58 -13.97 3.12
N PRO A 377 4.91 -14.46 1.92
CA PRO A 377 5.73 -13.71 0.97
C PRO A 377 5.02 -12.41 0.53
N LEU A 378 5.76 -11.31 0.48
CA LEU A 378 5.23 -9.99 0.13
C LEU A 378 6.16 -9.24 -0.82
N VAL A 379 5.60 -8.78 -1.95
CA VAL A 379 6.23 -7.78 -2.82
C VAL A 379 5.41 -6.50 -2.80
N GLY A 380 6.03 -5.38 -2.43
CA GLY A 380 5.42 -4.05 -2.43
C GLY A 380 5.90 -3.20 -3.60
N SER A 381 5.33 -2.00 -3.77
CA SER A 381 5.71 -1.04 -4.82
C SER A 381 5.61 -1.61 -6.24
N VAL A 382 4.60 -2.43 -6.52
CA VAL A 382 4.40 -3.11 -7.81
C VAL A 382 3.45 -2.32 -8.71
N GLU A 383 3.95 -1.26 -9.33
CA GLU A 383 3.15 -0.31 -10.12
C GLU A 383 2.34 -0.96 -11.25
N GLY A 384 1.05 -0.63 -11.35
CA GLY A 384 0.15 -1.06 -12.42
C GLY A 384 -0.32 -2.52 -12.36
N ILE A 385 0.04 -3.28 -11.31
CA ILE A 385 -0.38 -4.68 -11.21
C ILE A 385 -1.87 -4.82 -10.92
N SER A 386 -2.45 -3.94 -10.10
CA SER A 386 -3.87 -4.00 -9.73
C SER A 386 -4.77 -3.78 -10.94
N ASP A 387 -4.32 -2.95 -11.89
CA ASP A 387 -5.04 -2.67 -13.14
C ASP A 387 -4.85 -3.79 -14.18
N SER A 388 -3.79 -4.59 -14.04
CA SER A 388 -3.41 -5.66 -14.98
C SER A 388 -3.95 -7.03 -14.61
N ALA A 389 -4.12 -7.28 -13.31
CA ALA A 389 -4.52 -8.55 -12.74
C ALA A 389 -6.05 -8.74 -12.76
N ARG A 390 -6.50 -9.98 -12.99
CA ARG A 390 -7.91 -10.37 -12.90
C ARG A 390 -8.08 -11.46 -11.85
N GLY A 391 -9.22 -11.45 -11.16
CA GLY A 391 -9.57 -12.53 -10.22
C GLY A 391 -9.43 -13.90 -10.89
N GLY A 392 -8.68 -14.80 -10.25
CA GLY A 392 -8.42 -16.16 -10.73
C GLY A 392 -7.19 -16.34 -11.64
N ASP A 393 -6.55 -15.25 -12.10
CA ASP A 393 -5.32 -15.32 -12.90
C ASP A 393 -4.23 -16.10 -12.16
N GLN A 394 -3.43 -16.88 -12.89
CA GLN A 394 -2.26 -17.53 -12.30
C GLN A 394 -1.20 -16.48 -11.98
N ILE A 395 -0.60 -16.55 -10.81
CA ILE A 395 0.41 -15.59 -10.36
C ILE A 395 1.46 -16.29 -9.52
N VAL A 396 2.72 -15.90 -9.70
CA VAL A 396 3.82 -16.31 -8.83
C VAL A 396 4.57 -15.07 -8.36
N LEU A 397 5.08 -15.10 -7.14
CA LEU A 397 5.93 -14.03 -6.61
C LEU A 397 7.13 -14.58 -5.85
N ASP A 398 8.17 -13.76 -5.83
CA ASP A 398 9.36 -13.95 -5.01
C ASP A 398 9.56 -12.70 -4.14
N GLY A 399 9.26 -12.87 -2.86
CA GLY A 399 9.37 -11.81 -1.87
C GLY A 399 10.80 -11.48 -1.43
N GLU A 400 11.80 -12.26 -1.84
CA GLU A 400 13.22 -12.00 -1.54
C GLU A 400 13.83 -11.04 -2.58
N ILE A 401 13.56 -11.28 -3.87
CA ILE A 401 14.11 -10.44 -4.97
C ILE A 401 13.13 -9.36 -5.45
N GLY A 402 11.86 -9.41 -5.02
CA GLY A 402 10.84 -8.43 -5.42
C GLY A 402 10.31 -8.62 -6.85
N GLU A 403 10.13 -9.87 -7.28
CA GLU A 403 9.65 -10.20 -8.63
C GLU A 403 8.26 -10.84 -8.58
N VAL A 404 7.38 -10.43 -9.50
CA VAL A 404 6.02 -10.97 -9.62
C VAL A 404 5.73 -11.29 -11.08
N HIS A 405 5.34 -12.53 -11.38
CA HIS A 405 4.87 -12.91 -12.71
C HIS A 405 3.36 -13.16 -12.69
N LEU A 406 2.64 -12.35 -13.45
CA LEU A 406 1.21 -12.48 -13.70
C LEU A 406 0.98 -13.28 -14.99
N ARG A 407 0.08 -14.26 -14.94
CA ARG A 407 -0.21 -15.23 -16.01
C ARG A 407 1.05 -15.87 -16.59
N PRO A 408 1.99 -16.37 -15.75
CA PRO A 408 3.26 -16.92 -16.21
C PRO A 408 3.06 -18.17 -17.09
N GLN A 409 4.05 -18.49 -17.92
CA GLN A 409 4.09 -19.77 -18.63
C GLN A 409 4.33 -20.91 -17.64
N ALA A 410 3.88 -22.13 -17.99
CA ALA A 410 4.00 -23.31 -17.13
C ALA A 410 5.45 -23.62 -16.69
N GLU A 411 6.44 -23.29 -17.52
CA GLU A 411 7.86 -23.46 -17.21
C GLU A 411 8.30 -22.59 -16.01
N ILE A 412 7.81 -21.34 -15.95
CA ILE A 412 8.08 -20.42 -14.84
C ILE A 412 7.37 -20.92 -13.58
N VAL A 413 6.13 -21.38 -13.70
CA VAL A 413 5.38 -21.95 -12.57
C VAL A 413 6.13 -23.13 -11.97
N HIS A 414 6.57 -24.09 -12.79
CA HIS A 414 7.34 -25.24 -12.32
C HIS A 414 8.68 -24.84 -11.66
N ALA A 415 9.36 -23.81 -12.19
CA ALA A 415 10.60 -23.32 -11.59
C ALA A 415 10.36 -22.73 -10.19
N PHE A 416 9.29 -21.94 -10.02
CA PHE A 416 8.90 -21.36 -8.72
C PHE A 416 8.41 -22.43 -7.74
N GLU A 417 7.65 -23.43 -8.20
CA GLU A 417 7.26 -24.58 -7.38
C GLU A 417 8.48 -25.38 -6.90
N ALA A 418 9.44 -25.67 -7.79
CA ALA A 418 10.68 -26.34 -7.42
C ALA A 418 11.49 -25.52 -6.40
N LYS A 419 11.55 -24.19 -6.57
CA LYS A 419 12.18 -23.28 -5.61
C LYS A 419 11.48 -23.32 -4.25
N ARG A 420 10.14 -23.32 -4.21
CA ARG A 420 9.35 -23.45 -2.98
C ARG A 420 9.65 -24.76 -2.27
N THR A 421 9.60 -25.89 -2.99
CA THR A 421 9.89 -27.22 -2.42
C THR A 421 11.33 -27.32 -1.90
N LEU A 422 12.32 -26.77 -2.60
CA LEU A 422 13.71 -26.77 -2.13
C LEU A 422 13.87 -25.99 -0.81
N ARG A 423 13.15 -24.86 -0.68
CA ARG A 423 13.14 -24.06 0.56
C ARG A 423 12.48 -24.82 1.70
N GLU A 424 11.32 -25.44 1.47
CA GLU A 424 10.62 -26.29 2.44
C GLU A 424 11.52 -27.45 2.93
N GLN A 425 12.20 -28.14 2.00
CA GLN A 425 13.16 -29.21 2.34
C GLN A 425 14.34 -28.68 3.17
N THR A 426 14.85 -27.50 2.83
CA THR A 426 15.96 -26.86 3.54
C THR A 426 15.52 -26.46 4.96
N GLN A 427 14.33 -25.88 5.12
CA GLN A 427 13.73 -25.55 6.42
C GLN A 427 13.53 -26.80 7.27
N ALA A 428 13.01 -27.88 6.69
CA ALA A 428 12.85 -29.17 7.37
C ALA A 428 14.20 -29.75 7.81
N ARG A 429 15.25 -29.63 6.98
CA ARG A 429 16.61 -30.01 7.34
C ARG A 429 17.16 -29.15 8.48
N PHE A 430 16.87 -27.85 8.49
CA PHE A 430 17.27 -26.97 9.59
C PHE A 430 16.55 -27.31 10.90
N ALA A 431 15.26 -27.64 10.84
CA ALA A 431 14.52 -28.11 12.00
C ALA A 431 15.12 -29.39 12.60
N GLN A 432 15.62 -30.30 11.76
CA GLN A 432 16.28 -31.54 12.23
C GLN A 432 17.61 -31.30 12.97
N ILE A 433 18.31 -30.20 12.67
CA ILE A 433 19.59 -29.86 13.31
C ILE A 433 19.44 -28.86 14.47
N ARG A 434 18.22 -28.39 14.77
CA ARG A 434 17.93 -27.40 15.81
C ARG A 434 18.54 -27.78 17.16
N ASP A 435 18.42 -29.05 17.54
CA ASP A 435 18.83 -29.53 18.86
C ASP A 435 20.25 -30.16 18.84
N LEU A 436 20.96 -30.09 17.71
CA LEU A 436 22.33 -30.59 17.61
C LEU A 436 23.34 -29.59 18.21
N PRO A 437 24.41 -30.07 18.85
CA PRO A 437 25.45 -29.18 19.35
C PRO A 437 26.18 -28.50 18.21
N ALA A 438 26.42 -27.19 18.34
CA ALA A 438 27.16 -26.41 17.35
C ALA A 438 28.67 -26.69 17.47
N VAL A 439 29.17 -27.65 16.70
CA VAL A 439 30.57 -28.08 16.68
C VAL A 439 31.10 -28.06 15.24
N THR A 440 32.27 -27.47 15.03
CA THR A 440 32.92 -27.44 13.72
C THR A 440 33.41 -28.84 13.30
N LYS A 441 33.76 -29.02 12.01
CA LYS A 441 34.24 -30.31 11.48
C LYS A 441 35.51 -30.83 12.16
N ASP A 442 36.33 -29.93 12.70
CA ASP A 442 37.54 -30.22 13.46
C ASP A 442 37.32 -30.28 15.00
N GLY A 443 36.06 -30.25 15.45
CA GLY A 443 35.71 -30.52 16.85
C GLY A 443 35.69 -29.31 17.77
N VAL A 444 35.73 -28.08 17.25
CA VAL A 444 35.69 -26.85 18.06
C VAL A 444 34.23 -26.53 18.39
N PRO A 445 33.83 -26.53 19.67
CA PRO A 445 32.49 -26.10 20.07
C PRO A 445 32.37 -24.58 19.94
N ILE A 446 31.27 -24.13 19.34
CA ILE A 446 30.89 -22.72 19.26
C ILE A 446 29.51 -22.53 19.91
N LYS A 447 29.21 -21.30 20.33
CA LYS A 447 27.87 -20.96 20.84
C LYS A 447 27.10 -20.17 19.79
N LEU A 448 25.90 -20.63 19.46
CA LEU A 448 25.00 -19.93 18.57
C LEU A 448 24.00 -19.15 19.43
N MET A 449 24.22 -17.85 19.51
CA MET A 449 23.44 -16.95 20.37
C MET A 449 22.48 -16.11 19.51
N MET A 450 21.29 -15.85 20.04
CA MET A 450 20.29 -15.02 19.40
C MET A 450 20.50 -13.53 19.73
N ASN A 451 20.17 -12.65 18.78
CA ASN A 451 20.02 -11.23 19.04
C ASN A 451 18.53 -10.94 19.26
N ALA A 452 18.21 -10.13 20.27
CA ALA A 452 16.86 -9.74 20.63
C ALA A 452 16.80 -8.24 20.99
N GLY A 453 15.62 -7.67 20.99
CA GLY A 453 15.34 -6.30 21.45
C GLY A 453 13.96 -6.11 22.08
N LEU A 454 13.11 -7.13 22.02
CA LEU A 454 11.74 -7.13 22.55
C LEU A 454 11.46 -8.37 23.41
N ALA A 455 10.47 -8.28 24.29
CA ALA A 455 9.96 -9.44 25.04
C ALA A 455 9.38 -10.52 24.13
N LEU A 456 8.99 -10.12 22.93
CA LEU A 456 8.36 -11.00 21.98
C LEU A 456 9.35 -11.75 21.08
N ASP A 457 10.64 -11.43 21.17
CA ASP A 457 11.69 -12.26 20.58
C ASP A 457 11.89 -13.57 21.37
N MET A 458 11.40 -13.63 22.60
CA MET A 458 11.68 -14.72 23.54
C MET A 458 11.15 -16.10 23.10
N PRO A 459 9.96 -16.24 22.48
CA PRO A 459 9.54 -17.51 21.88
C PRO A 459 10.54 -18.05 20.83
N HIS A 460 11.17 -17.16 20.05
CA HIS A 460 12.15 -17.55 19.03
C HIS A 460 13.45 -18.13 19.63
N LEU A 461 13.76 -17.83 20.89
CA LEU A 461 14.90 -18.42 21.60
C LEU A 461 14.78 -19.94 21.73
N HIS A 462 13.55 -20.44 21.88
CA HIS A 462 13.27 -21.87 21.93
C HIS A 462 13.14 -22.46 20.52
N ALA A 463 12.42 -21.77 19.64
CA ALA A 463 12.21 -22.25 18.27
C ALA A 463 13.50 -22.41 17.46
N SER A 464 14.50 -21.55 17.69
CA SER A 464 15.78 -21.55 16.98
C SER A 464 16.82 -22.54 17.53
N GLY A 465 16.63 -23.08 18.74
CA GLY A 465 17.64 -23.89 19.41
C GLY A 465 18.86 -23.11 19.93
N ALA A 466 18.81 -21.76 19.93
CA ALA A 466 19.94 -20.93 20.34
C ALA A 466 20.39 -21.17 21.80
N ASP A 467 21.69 -21.06 22.06
CA ASP A 467 22.33 -21.29 23.37
C ASP A 467 22.00 -20.18 24.40
N GLY A 468 21.40 -19.08 23.96
CA GLY A 468 21.01 -17.93 24.77
C GLY A 468 20.91 -16.65 23.95
N ILE A 469 20.82 -15.51 24.62
CA ILE A 469 20.75 -14.19 24.01
C ILE A 469 22.12 -13.52 24.11
N GLY A 470 22.79 -13.36 22.97
CA GLY A 470 24.14 -12.79 22.87
C GLY A 470 24.12 -11.27 22.84
N LEU A 471 22.98 -10.69 22.49
CA LEU A 471 22.74 -9.26 22.49
C LEU A 471 21.25 -8.99 22.69
N PHE A 472 20.89 -8.42 23.85
CA PHE A 472 19.59 -7.84 24.09
C PHE A 472 19.70 -6.31 23.97
N ARG A 473 19.10 -5.77 22.91
CA ARG A 473 19.04 -4.33 22.63
C ARG A 473 18.01 -3.68 23.55
N THR A 474 18.41 -2.64 24.27
CA THR A 474 17.53 -2.00 25.25
C THR A 474 16.90 -0.71 24.75
N GLU A 475 17.32 -0.22 23.58
CA GLU A 475 16.98 1.12 23.09
C GLU A 475 15.49 1.27 22.77
N LEU A 476 14.86 0.20 22.29
CA LEU A 476 13.51 0.24 21.76
C LEU A 476 12.47 0.63 22.82
N GLN A 477 12.60 0.13 24.04
CA GLN A 477 11.77 0.51 25.18
C GLN A 477 11.83 2.02 25.49
N PHE A 478 12.96 2.67 25.20
CA PHE A 478 13.11 4.11 25.43
C PHE A 478 12.54 4.94 24.27
N MET A 479 12.50 4.40 23.05
CA MET A 479 12.03 5.12 21.85
C MET A 479 10.50 5.12 21.72
N ILE A 480 9.82 4.05 22.14
CA ILE A 480 8.36 3.90 21.96
C ILE A 480 7.56 4.81 22.93
N GLY A 481 8.10 5.10 24.11
CA GLY A 481 7.39 5.89 25.13
C GLY A 481 7.38 7.39 24.84
N GLU A 482 6.28 8.07 25.20
CA GLU A 482 6.22 9.54 25.23
C GLU A 482 7.10 10.14 26.34
N THR A 483 7.48 9.33 27.32
CA THR A 483 8.31 9.74 28.46
C THR A 483 9.32 8.65 28.80
N MET A 484 10.34 9.04 29.59
CA MET A 484 11.36 8.10 30.06
C MET A 484 10.71 6.97 30.89
N PRO A 485 10.95 5.69 30.56
CA PRO A 485 10.36 4.57 31.29
C PRO A 485 10.74 4.61 32.77
N ARG A 486 9.78 4.37 33.67
CA ARG A 486 10.05 4.40 35.12
C ARG A 486 10.88 3.18 35.53
N LEU A 487 11.59 3.30 36.64
CA LEU A 487 12.55 2.31 37.13
C LEU A 487 11.90 0.93 37.31
N LEU A 488 10.72 0.90 37.93
CA LEU A 488 10.02 -0.36 38.20
C LEU A 488 9.52 -1.00 36.91
N ASP A 489 9.06 -0.20 35.95
CA ASP A 489 8.60 -0.71 34.65
C ASP A 489 9.78 -1.32 33.87
N GLN A 490 10.95 -0.67 33.88
CA GLN A 490 12.18 -1.23 33.29
C GLN A 490 12.61 -2.52 34.01
N ALA A 491 12.59 -2.53 35.35
CA ALA A 491 13.00 -3.70 36.12
C ALA A 491 12.06 -4.89 35.89
N GLN A 492 10.76 -4.65 35.78
CA GLN A 492 9.77 -5.68 35.48
C GLN A 492 9.97 -6.23 34.07
N PHE A 493 10.13 -5.36 33.07
CA PHE A 493 10.42 -5.77 31.69
C PHE A 493 11.67 -6.65 31.60
N TYR A 494 12.81 -6.21 32.15
CA TYR A 494 14.03 -7.02 32.13
C TYR A 494 13.89 -8.34 32.90
N ARG A 495 13.05 -8.39 33.94
CA ARG A 495 12.78 -9.62 34.69
C ARG A 495 12.05 -10.63 33.81
N GLU A 496 11.03 -10.20 33.08
CA GLU A 496 10.30 -11.04 32.13
C GLU A 496 11.24 -11.66 31.08
N ILE A 497 12.20 -10.88 30.57
CA ILE A 497 13.23 -11.39 29.64
C ILE A 497 14.10 -12.47 30.29
N VAL A 498 14.58 -12.21 31.51
CA VAL A 498 15.46 -13.16 32.23
C VAL A 498 14.70 -14.44 32.60
N GLU A 499 13.43 -14.33 32.99
CA GLU A 499 12.57 -15.47 33.29
C GLU A 499 12.26 -16.29 32.05
N ALA A 500 11.91 -15.64 30.93
CA ALA A 500 11.64 -16.32 29.67
C ALA A 500 12.90 -16.98 29.07
N ALA A 501 14.10 -16.48 29.36
CA ALA A 501 15.35 -17.13 28.96
C ALA A 501 15.66 -18.41 29.76
N GLY A 502 15.03 -18.59 30.93
CA GLY A 502 15.28 -19.72 31.83
C GLY A 502 16.74 -19.76 32.32
N ASP A 503 17.42 -20.86 32.03
CA ASP A 503 18.84 -21.04 32.38
C ASP A 503 19.81 -20.51 31.32
N LYS A 504 19.30 -20.08 30.16
CA LYS A 504 20.12 -19.56 29.07
C LYS A 504 20.61 -18.14 29.41
N PRO A 505 21.87 -17.80 29.10
CA PRO A 505 22.40 -16.48 29.42
C PRO A 505 21.80 -15.39 28.53
N VAL A 506 21.59 -14.21 29.13
CA VAL A 506 21.15 -12.99 28.43
C VAL A 506 22.19 -11.90 28.61
N VAL A 507 22.68 -11.34 27.51
CA VAL A 507 23.63 -10.21 27.49
C VAL A 507 22.89 -8.93 27.16
N PHE A 508 22.61 -8.11 28.17
CA PHE A 508 21.98 -6.80 27.97
C PHE A 508 23.01 -5.79 27.48
N ARG A 509 22.70 -5.10 26.38
CA ARG A 509 23.45 -3.93 25.96
C ARG A 509 22.84 -2.69 26.59
N THR A 510 23.64 -1.87 27.25
CA THR A 510 23.16 -0.58 27.77
C THR A 510 22.76 0.33 26.63
N LEU A 511 21.94 1.33 26.95
CA LEU A 511 21.32 2.26 26.02
C LEU A 511 22.29 2.84 24.95
N ASP A 512 22.12 2.43 23.68
CA ASP A 512 22.80 2.93 22.47
C ASP A 512 21.93 3.96 21.72
N LEU A 513 21.85 5.18 22.25
CA LEU A 513 21.12 6.30 21.62
C LEU A 513 22.02 7.20 20.78
N GLY A 514 21.43 7.94 19.85
CA GLY A 514 22.12 8.82 18.91
C GLY A 514 22.18 8.23 17.50
N GLY A 515 22.45 9.07 16.50
CA GLY A 515 22.23 8.67 15.11
C GLY A 515 20.80 8.91 14.66
N ASP A 516 20.24 7.87 14.06
CA ASP A 516 18.83 7.64 13.72
C ASP A 516 17.94 7.37 14.95
N LYS A 517 18.54 7.04 16.11
CA LYS A 517 17.84 6.58 17.33
C LYS A 517 17.69 7.70 18.35
N VAL A 518 16.74 8.59 18.08
CA VAL A 518 16.43 9.77 18.91
C VAL A 518 15.25 9.50 19.83
N LEU A 519 15.38 9.91 21.11
CA LEU A 519 14.28 9.86 22.08
C LEU A 519 13.30 11.02 21.82
N PRO A 520 11.98 10.75 21.64
CA PRO A 520 10.99 11.79 21.35
C PRO A 520 10.92 12.91 22.41
N TYR A 521 11.21 12.57 23.66
CA TYR A 521 11.13 13.46 24.82
C TYR A 521 12.47 14.09 25.24
N ALA A 522 13.56 13.81 24.53
CA ALA A 522 14.85 14.44 24.79
C ALA A 522 15.12 15.57 23.79
N ARG A 523 15.75 16.65 24.26
CA ARG A 523 16.26 17.70 23.37
C ARG A 523 17.58 17.25 22.77
N TRP A 524 17.59 17.06 21.45
CA TRP A 524 18.75 16.69 20.66
C TRP A 524 19.29 17.91 19.93
N GLU A 525 20.61 18.09 19.95
CA GLU A 525 21.27 19.02 19.05
C GLU A 525 21.53 18.31 17.72
N ARG A 526 21.29 19.00 16.61
CA ARG A 526 21.47 18.43 15.28
C ARG A 526 22.97 18.39 14.96
N GLU A 527 23.52 17.20 14.84
CA GLU A 527 24.91 16.98 14.44
C GLU A 527 25.03 16.81 12.93
N GLU A 528 26.15 17.24 12.35
CA GLU A 528 26.44 17.05 10.92
C GLU A 528 26.61 15.56 10.57
N ASN A 529 27.26 14.79 11.45
CA ASN A 529 27.37 13.34 11.33
C ASN A 529 27.01 12.62 12.65
N PRO A 530 25.73 12.28 12.82
CA PRO A 530 25.24 11.57 14.00
C PRO A 530 25.87 10.20 14.24
N ALA A 531 26.40 9.53 13.20
CA ALA A 531 27.04 8.23 13.35
C ALA A 531 28.41 8.31 14.07
N LEU A 532 29.13 9.42 13.86
CA LEU A 532 30.43 9.69 14.47
C LEU A 532 30.34 10.57 15.73
N GLY A 533 29.16 11.13 16.01
CA GLY A 533 28.94 12.15 17.02
C GLY A 533 28.59 11.65 18.43
N TRP A 534 27.73 12.40 19.11
CA TRP A 534 27.39 12.21 20.51
C TRP A 534 26.36 11.09 20.71
N ARG A 535 26.85 9.86 20.88
CA ARG A 535 26.02 8.65 20.99
C ARG A 535 26.46 7.68 22.08
N ALA A 536 25.54 6.79 22.48
CA ALA A 536 25.81 5.59 23.28
C ALA A 536 26.56 5.90 24.58
N ILE A 537 27.74 5.29 24.78
CA ILE A 537 28.54 5.48 26.00
C ILE A 537 28.93 6.94 26.24
N ARG A 538 29.06 7.76 25.18
CA ARG A 538 29.40 9.18 25.32
C ARG A 538 28.28 9.94 26.01
N ILE A 539 27.04 9.72 25.57
CA ILE A 539 25.84 10.23 26.26
C ILE A 539 25.77 9.69 27.69
N ALA A 540 26.02 8.39 27.87
CA ALA A 540 25.97 7.74 29.18
C ALA A 540 26.98 8.32 30.19
N LEU A 541 28.16 8.74 29.71
CA LEU A 541 29.22 9.35 30.52
C LEU A 541 28.97 10.84 30.80
N ASP A 542 28.39 11.58 29.85
CA ASP A 542 28.03 13.00 30.02
C ASP A 542 26.73 13.16 30.84
N ARG A 543 25.82 12.20 30.74
CA ARG A 543 24.59 12.11 31.53
C ARG A 543 24.55 10.80 32.35
N PRO A 544 25.36 10.68 33.42
CA PRO A 544 25.47 9.45 34.21
C PRO A 544 24.16 8.94 34.80
N ALA A 545 23.16 9.82 34.99
CA ALA A 545 21.85 9.44 35.49
C ALA A 545 21.19 8.36 34.62
N LEU A 546 21.33 8.43 33.28
CA LEU A 546 20.73 7.48 32.35
C LEU A 546 21.28 6.06 32.58
N LEU A 547 22.61 5.91 32.55
CA LEU A 547 23.27 4.63 32.78
C LEU A 547 22.97 4.07 34.17
N ARG A 548 23.07 4.91 35.20
CA ARG A 548 22.81 4.50 36.58
C ARG A 548 21.36 4.04 36.76
N TYR A 549 20.40 4.72 36.12
CA TYR A 549 18.98 4.35 36.19
C TYR A 549 18.73 2.98 35.54
N GLN A 550 19.30 2.76 34.35
CA GLN A 550 19.18 1.48 33.65
C GLN A 550 19.87 0.34 34.41
N VAL A 551 21.08 0.57 34.93
CA VAL A 551 21.81 -0.42 35.73
C VAL A 551 21.03 -0.83 36.97
N ARG A 552 20.37 0.11 37.66
CA ARG A 552 19.49 -0.22 38.79
C ARG A 552 18.37 -1.16 38.39
N ALA A 553 17.69 -0.89 37.28
CA ALA A 553 16.62 -1.75 36.79
C ALA A 553 17.14 -3.17 36.47
N LEU A 554 18.29 -3.27 35.80
CA LEU A 554 18.91 -4.56 35.47
C LEU A 554 19.36 -5.35 36.70
N LEU A 555 19.89 -4.68 37.72
CA LEU A 555 20.25 -5.30 39.00
C LEU A 555 19.02 -5.87 39.71
N MET A 556 17.90 -5.13 39.70
CA MET A 556 16.62 -5.58 40.29
C MET A 556 15.97 -6.73 39.51
N ALA A 557 16.14 -6.74 38.19
CA ALA A 557 15.60 -7.76 37.31
C ALA A 557 16.37 -9.08 37.41
N SER A 558 17.70 -9.01 37.57
CA SER A 558 18.58 -10.17 37.57
C SER A 558 18.84 -10.74 38.98
N ALA A 559 17.94 -10.50 39.94
CA ALA A 559 18.05 -11.04 41.29
C ALA A 559 18.27 -12.56 41.25
N HIS A 560 19.30 -13.05 41.96
CA HIS A 560 19.68 -14.47 42.00
C HIS A 560 20.14 -15.11 40.66
N ARG A 561 20.26 -14.33 39.59
CA ARG A 561 20.76 -14.74 38.26
C ARG A 561 22.07 -14.04 37.93
N THR A 562 22.78 -14.46 36.88
CA THR A 562 24.01 -13.77 36.43
C THR A 562 23.64 -12.66 35.45
N LEU A 563 23.89 -11.41 35.84
CA LEU A 563 23.73 -10.26 34.95
C LEU A 563 24.95 -10.14 34.03
N ARG A 564 24.73 -10.14 32.71
CA ARG A 564 25.77 -9.83 31.72
C ARG A 564 25.44 -8.50 31.06
N LEU A 565 26.38 -7.57 31.11
CA LEU A 565 26.21 -6.21 30.61
C LEU A 565 27.26 -5.89 29.53
N LEU A 566 26.81 -5.37 28.41
CA LEU A 566 27.64 -4.91 27.30
C LEU A 566 27.51 -3.40 27.13
N LEU A 567 28.65 -2.70 27.04
CA LEU A 567 28.71 -1.25 26.85
C LEU A 567 28.95 -0.94 25.36
N PRO A 568 28.03 -0.23 24.67
CA PRO A 568 28.16 0.11 23.26
C PRO A 568 29.19 1.22 23.02
N MET A 569 29.83 1.23 21.83
CA MET A 569 30.64 2.35 21.33
C MET A 569 31.82 2.78 22.22
N VAL A 570 32.36 1.88 23.03
CA VAL A 570 33.59 2.12 23.79
C VAL A 570 34.77 2.23 22.81
N SER A 571 35.39 3.40 22.75
CA SER A 571 36.50 3.70 21.84
C SER A 571 37.87 3.60 22.51
N ASN A 572 37.92 3.77 23.84
CA ASN A 572 39.14 3.74 24.61
C ASN A 572 38.93 3.17 26.03
N VAL A 573 40.04 2.87 26.71
CA VAL A 573 40.04 2.22 28.03
C VAL A 573 39.50 3.13 29.13
N ASP A 574 39.67 4.45 29.02
CA ASP A 574 39.17 5.41 30.01
C ASP A 574 37.63 5.42 30.05
N GLU A 575 36.98 5.43 28.87
CA GLU A 575 35.52 5.34 28.75
C GLU A 575 34.98 4.08 29.43
N PHE A 576 35.63 2.93 29.20
CA PHE A 576 35.26 1.68 29.86
C PHE A 576 35.38 1.77 31.38
N ASN A 577 36.53 2.25 31.88
CA ASN A 577 36.79 2.35 33.32
C ASN A 577 35.81 3.30 34.01
N ARG A 578 35.49 4.45 33.39
CA ARG A 578 34.52 5.41 33.91
C ARG A 578 33.11 4.82 33.95
N ALA A 579 32.69 4.15 32.88
CA ALA A 579 31.38 3.50 32.83
C ALA A 579 31.27 2.35 33.84
N ARG A 580 32.32 1.52 33.96
CA ARG A 580 32.42 0.47 34.97
C ARG A 580 32.32 1.04 36.38
N ALA A 581 33.01 2.14 36.68
CA ALA A 581 32.92 2.80 37.98
C ALA A 581 31.50 3.26 38.33
N LEU A 582 30.69 3.66 37.33
CA LEU A 582 29.26 3.98 37.52
C LEU A 582 28.44 2.73 37.85
N VAL A 583 28.70 1.61 37.18
CA VAL A 583 28.07 0.31 37.46
C VAL A 583 28.42 -0.17 38.86
N ASP A 584 29.70 -0.17 39.22
CA ASP A 584 30.21 -0.59 40.53
C ASP A 584 29.58 0.23 41.66
N LYS A 585 29.37 1.54 41.44
CA LYS A 585 28.67 2.42 42.38
C LYS A 585 27.23 1.99 42.65
N GLU A 586 26.52 1.53 41.62
CA GLU A 586 25.13 1.07 41.76
C GLU A 586 25.04 -0.32 42.38
N ILE A 587 26.02 -1.19 42.13
CA ILE A 587 26.18 -2.47 42.83
C ILE A 587 26.38 -2.24 44.33
N GLU A 588 27.29 -1.33 44.70
CA GLU A 588 27.56 -1.00 46.11
C GLU A 588 26.35 -0.33 46.77
N ARG A 589 25.65 0.55 46.05
CA ARG A 589 24.38 1.13 46.52
C ARG A 589 23.34 0.05 46.79
N ALA A 590 23.15 -0.92 45.90
CA ALA A 590 22.21 -2.02 46.09
C ALA A 590 22.59 -2.88 47.31
N ARG A 591 23.89 -3.10 47.53
CA ARG A 591 24.42 -3.79 48.72
C ARG A 591 24.08 -3.04 50.01
N LEU A 592 24.31 -1.72 50.06
CA LEU A 592 24.03 -0.89 51.23
C LEU A 592 22.54 -0.80 51.56
N LEU A 593 21.67 -0.87 50.55
CA LEU A 593 20.21 -0.87 50.69
C LEU A 593 19.62 -2.25 50.96
N ASN A 594 20.46 -3.29 51.08
CA ASN A 594 20.06 -4.69 51.29
C ASN A 594 19.03 -5.19 50.25
N LEU A 595 19.17 -4.74 48.99
CA LEU A 595 18.35 -5.21 47.88
C LEU A 595 18.84 -6.58 47.41
N GLU A 596 17.95 -7.38 46.83
CA GLU A 596 18.33 -8.62 46.14
C GLU A 596 19.28 -8.31 44.99
N ARG A 597 20.31 -9.16 44.80
CA ARG A 597 21.40 -8.91 43.85
C ARG A 597 21.62 -10.11 42.90
N PRO A 598 22.19 -9.87 41.71
CA PRO A 598 22.67 -10.93 40.83
C PRO A 598 23.75 -11.79 41.51
N ARG A 599 23.86 -13.06 41.10
CA ARG A 599 25.02 -13.91 41.43
C ARG A 599 26.24 -13.32 40.72
N GLN A 600 27.26 -12.98 41.50
CA GLN A 600 28.55 -12.47 41.00
C GLN A 600 29.30 -13.55 40.22
#